data_AF-A0A7Y4VFN4-F1
#
_entry.id   AF-A0A7Y4VFN4-F1
#
_cell.length_a   1.000
_cell.length_b   1.000
_cell.length_c   1.000
_cell.angle_alpha   90.00
_cell.angle_beta   90.00
_cell.angle_gamma   90.00
#
_symmetry.space_group_name_H-M   'P 1'
#
loop_
_entity.id
_entity.type
_entity.pdbx_description
1 polymer ?
#
loop_
_entity_poly.entity_id
_entity_poly.type
_entity_poly.pdbx_seq_one_letter_code
_entity_poly.pdbx_strand_id
1 'polypeptide(L)'
;VVRIDAGSDTNFTDAAGNIWLSDRGFDGGEFSVREDAMKIENTKDAGIYRSEHWGMSSFSHPLHNGKYVVKLHFAETWEGITGPEGRVFSFNIEGREFKDFDVWVKAGGPRRAYVETVNVNIADGKLDITFESGVDNPEINGIEIIPAP
;
A
#
# COMPACT_ATOMS: atom_id res chain seq x y z
N VAL A 1 -15.35 -4.90 -5.00
CA VAL A 1 -14.18 -4.52 -4.19
C VAL A 1 -12.99 -5.23 -4.78
N VAL A 2 -11.89 -4.52 -5.01
CA VAL A 2 -10.62 -5.10 -5.43
C VAL A 2 -9.65 -4.96 -4.26
N ARG A 3 -8.80 -5.98 -4.05
CA ARG A 3 -7.78 -5.98 -3.01
C ARG A 3 -6.49 -6.53 -3.57
N ILE A 4 -5.39 -5.82 -3.39
CA ILE A 4 -4.06 -6.20 -3.86
C ILE A 4 -3.17 -6.38 -2.64
N ASP A 5 -2.57 -7.57 -2.51
CA ASP A 5 -1.51 -7.92 -1.58
C ASP A 5 -0.18 -7.61 -2.26
N ALA A 6 0.36 -6.41 -2.00
CA ALA A 6 1.50 -5.87 -2.72
C ALA A 6 2.79 -6.57 -2.25
N GLY A 7 3.64 -6.98 -3.18
CA GLY A 7 4.85 -7.74 -2.89
C GLY A 7 4.66 -9.25 -2.71
N SER A 8 3.45 -9.78 -2.94
CA SER A 8 3.15 -11.21 -2.82
C SER A 8 2.97 -11.87 -4.18
N ASP A 9 3.59 -13.04 -4.39
CA ASP A 9 3.45 -13.84 -5.63
C ASP A 9 2.16 -14.69 -5.65
N THR A 10 1.41 -14.72 -4.54
CA THR A 10 0.23 -15.56 -4.40
C THR A 10 -0.93 -14.79 -3.81
N ASN A 11 -2.15 -15.24 -4.08
CA ASN A 11 -3.31 -14.65 -3.43
C ASN A 11 -3.30 -14.95 -1.93
N PHE A 12 -3.60 -13.95 -1.12
CA PHE A 12 -3.80 -14.06 0.31
C PHE A 12 -5.30 -14.06 0.64
N THR A 13 -5.70 -14.74 1.72
CA THR A 13 -7.07 -14.68 2.25
C THR A 13 -7.02 -14.20 3.68
N ASP A 14 -7.65 -13.07 3.97
CA ASP A 14 -7.67 -12.47 5.31
C ASP A 14 -8.61 -13.23 6.27
N ALA A 15 -8.58 -12.87 7.56
CA ALA A 15 -9.39 -13.56 8.58
C ALA A 15 -10.90 -13.38 8.38
N ALA A 16 -11.33 -12.39 7.60
CA ALA A 16 -12.71 -12.17 7.23
C ALA A 16 -13.13 -12.92 5.95
N GLY A 17 -12.20 -13.69 5.35
CA GLY A 17 -12.45 -14.46 4.12
C GLY A 17 -12.38 -13.63 2.84
N ASN A 18 -11.87 -12.38 2.89
CA ASN A 18 -11.64 -11.63 1.66
C ASN A 18 -10.38 -12.14 0.97
N ILE A 19 -10.47 -12.31 -0.34
CA ILE A 19 -9.33 -12.63 -1.19
C ILE A 19 -8.62 -11.31 -1.55
N TRP A 20 -7.32 -11.30 -1.28
CA TRP A 20 -6.36 -10.31 -1.74
C TRP A 20 -5.57 -10.91 -2.90
N LEU A 21 -5.60 -10.25 -4.04
CA LEU A 21 -4.90 -10.70 -5.23
C LEU A 21 -3.41 -10.47 -5.07
N SER A 22 -2.60 -11.41 -5.55
CA SER A 22 -1.15 -11.24 -5.65
C SER A 22 -0.77 -9.94 -6.36
N ASP A 23 0.45 -9.49 -6.15
CA ASP A 23 1.01 -8.28 -6.71
C ASP A 23 0.72 -8.15 -8.21
N ARG A 24 0.18 -6.99 -8.59
CA ARG A 24 -0.16 -6.63 -9.96
C ARG A 24 -0.50 -5.15 -10.06
N GLY A 25 -0.32 -4.61 -11.26
CA GLY A 25 -0.70 -3.23 -11.59
C GLY A 25 0.38 -2.21 -11.26
N PHE A 26 1.50 -2.62 -10.68
CA PHE A 26 2.65 -1.75 -10.43
C PHE A 26 3.57 -1.66 -11.66
N ASP A 27 4.24 -0.51 -11.81
CA ASP A 27 5.33 -0.29 -12.76
C ASP A 27 6.66 -0.10 -12.01
N GLY A 28 7.65 -0.91 -12.36
CA GLY A 28 8.94 -0.96 -11.68
C GLY A 28 8.88 -1.61 -10.29
N GLY A 29 9.89 -1.31 -9.47
CA GLY A 29 10.01 -1.80 -8.10
C GLY A 29 10.49 -3.24 -7.96
N GLU A 30 10.59 -3.65 -6.71
CA GLU A 30 10.89 -5.01 -6.27
C GLU A 30 9.92 -5.41 -5.16
N PHE A 31 9.86 -6.71 -4.88
CA PHE A 31 9.00 -7.29 -3.88
C PHE A 31 9.81 -7.86 -2.73
N SER A 32 9.22 -7.91 -1.55
CA SER A 32 9.79 -8.66 -0.45
C SER A 32 8.72 -9.23 0.46
N VAL A 33 8.91 -10.49 0.85
CA VAL A 33 8.04 -11.20 1.80
C VAL A 33 8.81 -11.44 3.09
N ARG A 34 8.13 -11.20 4.22
CA ARG A 34 8.62 -11.37 5.58
C ARG A 34 8.18 -12.72 6.12
N GLU A 35 8.87 -13.17 7.16
CA GLU A 35 8.52 -14.40 7.85
C GLU A 35 7.10 -14.34 8.45
N ASP A 36 6.38 -15.46 8.40
CA ASP A 36 5.03 -15.60 8.98
C ASP A 36 4.97 -15.33 10.49
N ALA A 37 6.10 -15.43 11.19
CA ALA A 37 6.19 -15.14 12.61
C ALA A 37 6.31 -13.63 12.92
N MET A 38 6.58 -12.78 11.92
CA MET A 38 6.71 -11.34 12.12
C MET A 38 5.40 -10.77 12.66
N LYS A 39 5.45 -10.25 13.89
CA LYS A 39 4.32 -9.57 14.50
C LYS A 39 4.16 -8.20 13.85
N ILE A 40 2.93 -7.88 13.47
CA ILE A 40 2.53 -6.56 13.01
C ILE A 40 1.48 -6.05 13.99
N GLU A 41 1.78 -4.93 14.64
CA GLU A 41 0.89 -4.27 15.59
C GLU A 41 -0.22 -3.51 14.85
N ASN A 42 -1.27 -3.10 15.58
CA ASN A 42 -2.41 -2.33 15.06
C ASN A 42 -3.26 -3.04 13.98
N THR A 43 -3.12 -4.34 13.79
CA THR A 43 -3.93 -5.12 12.84
C THR A 43 -4.31 -6.49 13.41
N LYS A 44 -5.41 -7.04 12.89
CA LYS A 44 -5.79 -8.45 13.08
C LYS A 44 -5.34 -9.32 11.91
N ASP A 45 -4.98 -8.70 10.79
CA ASP A 45 -4.66 -9.32 9.52
C ASP A 45 -3.20 -8.99 9.16
N ALA A 46 -2.27 -9.50 9.96
CA ALA A 46 -0.84 -9.24 9.79
C ALA A 46 -0.29 -9.72 8.43
N GLY A 47 -0.96 -10.69 7.79
CA GLY A 47 -0.56 -11.21 6.48
C GLY A 47 -0.45 -10.13 5.40
N ILE A 48 -1.36 -9.14 5.41
CA ILE A 48 -1.36 -8.01 4.45
C ILE A 48 -0.09 -7.16 4.55
N TYR A 49 0.57 -7.16 5.72
CA TYR A 49 1.70 -6.28 6.03
C TYR A 49 3.03 -7.04 6.12
N ARG A 50 3.04 -8.31 5.69
CA ARG A 50 4.24 -9.16 5.63
C ARG A 50 4.78 -9.28 4.21
N SER A 51 4.16 -8.59 3.27
CA SER A 51 4.54 -8.44 1.88
C SER A 51 4.70 -6.94 1.64
N GLU A 52 5.65 -6.57 0.81
CA GLU A 52 5.94 -5.19 0.47
C GLU A 52 6.33 -5.13 -1.00
N HIS A 53 5.68 -4.23 -1.74
CA HIS A 53 6.22 -3.73 -2.98
C HIS A 53 6.94 -2.42 -2.68
N TRP A 54 8.20 -2.29 -3.09
CA TRP A 54 8.97 -1.07 -2.89
C TRP A 54 9.72 -0.63 -4.15
N GLY A 55 10.04 0.66 -4.24
CA GLY A 55 10.78 1.22 -5.37
C GLY A 55 10.01 1.32 -6.69
N MET A 56 8.68 1.19 -6.64
CA MET A 56 7.80 1.38 -7.79
C MET A 56 7.68 2.86 -8.19
N SER A 57 7.34 3.10 -9.46
CA SER A 57 7.01 4.43 -9.98
C SER A 57 5.51 4.72 -9.91
N SER A 58 4.68 3.70 -10.11
CA SER A 58 3.23 3.85 -10.19
C SER A 58 2.48 2.55 -9.94
N PHE A 59 1.19 2.70 -9.67
CA PHE A 59 0.20 1.63 -9.66
C PHE A 59 -0.99 2.06 -10.54
N SER A 60 -1.49 1.16 -11.38
CA SER A 60 -2.69 1.38 -12.17
C SER A 60 -3.62 0.15 -12.15
N HIS A 61 -4.91 0.40 -12.02
CA HIS A 61 -5.94 -0.64 -12.07
C HIS A 61 -7.15 -0.21 -12.90
N PRO A 62 -7.52 -0.95 -13.97
CA PRO A 62 -8.73 -0.66 -14.73
C PRO A 62 -9.98 -0.70 -13.85
N LEU A 63 -10.81 0.34 -13.93
CA LEU A 63 -12.04 0.50 -13.16
C LEU A 63 -13.13 1.14 -14.00
N HIS A 64 -14.38 0.95 -13.61
CA HIS A 64 -15.46 1.76 -14.17
C HIS A 64 -15.38 3.18 -13.60
N ASN A 65 -15.80 4.17 -14.40
CA ASN A 65 -15.94 5.54 -13.90
C ASN A 65 -16.93 5.57 -12.73
N GLY A 66 -16.58 6.30 -11.67
CA GLY A 66 -17.38 6.35 -10.45
C GLY A 66 -16.57 6.75 -9.23
N LYS A 67 -17.26 6.81 -8.09
CA LYS A 67 -16.65 7.14 -6.80
C LYS A 67 -16.17 5.88 -6.11
N TYR A 68 -14.99 5.99 -5.50
CA TYR A 68 -14.39 4.90 -4.75
C TYR A 68 -13.78 5.43 -3.44
N VAL A 69 -13.73 4.55 -2.45
CA VAL A 69 -12.87 4.69 -1.29
C VAL A 69 -11.67 3.77 -1.53
N VAL A 70 -10.49 4.37 -1.65
CA VAL A 70 -9.21 3.66 -1.76
C VAL A 70 -8.54 3.66 -0.40
N LYS A 71 -8.06 2.49 0.02
CA LYS A 71 -7.26 2.34 1.24
C LYS A 71 -5.88 1.84 0.86
N LEU A 72 -4.87 2.59 1.26
CA LEU A 72 -3.46 2.25 1.07
C LEU A 72 -2.91 1.76 2.40
N HIS A 73 -2.41 0.52 2.41
CA HIS A 73 -1.92 -0.18 3.59
C HIS A 73 -0.40 -0.09 3.63
N PHE A 74 0.11 0.43 4.75
CA PHE A 74 1.54 0.62 5.00
C PHE A 74 1.95 0.06 6.36
N ALA A 75 3.20 -0.37 6.45
CA ALA A 75 3.88 -0.81 7.66
C ALA A 75 5.38 -0.87 7.35
N GLU A 76 6.17 -0.08 8.08
CA GLU A 76 7.61 -0.14 7.94
C GLU A 76 8.14 -1.46 8.53
N THR A 77 8.49 -2.41 7.68
CA THR A 77 8.97 -3.74 8.09
C THR A 77 10.43 -3.98 7.73
N TRP A 78 11.07 -3.08 6.97
CA TRP A 78 12.47 -3.20 6.61
C TRP A 78 13.35 -2.77 7.80
N GLU A 79 14.26 -3.64 8.20
CA GLU A 79 15.10 -3.42 9.38
C GLU A 79 16.13 -2.30 9.19
N GLY A 80 16.35 -1.84 7.95
CA GLY A 80 17.19 -0.69 7.64
C GLY A 80 16.60 0.64 8.09
N ILE A 81 15.26 0.74 8.21
CA ILE A 81 14.61 1.92 8.77
C ILE A 81 14.52 1.75 10.28
N THR A 82 15.15 2.66 11.01
CA THR A 82 15.29 2.57 12.47
C THR A 82 14.67 3.76 13.22
N GLY A 83 14.04 4.68 12.51
CA GLY A 83 13.42 5.87 13.08
C GLY A 83 12.63 6.68 12.06
N PRO A 84 12.00 7.78 12.53
CA PRO A 84 11.44 8.82 11.66
C PRO A 84 12.46 9.31 10.64
N GLU A 85 11.97 9.83 9.52
CA GLU A 85 12.73 10.36 8.38
C GLU A 85 13.61 9.32 7.66
N GLY A 86 13.58 8.04 8.06
CA GLY A 86 14.36 6.98 7.41
C GLY A 86 13.77 6.54 6.06
N ARG A 87 12.45 6.60 5.90
CA ARG A 87 11.75 6.42 4.62
C ARG A 87 10.69 7.51 4.49
N VAL A 88 10.87 8.38 3.50
CA VAL A 88 9.98 9.50 3.22
C VAL A 88 9.77 9.57 1.72
N PHE A 89 8.53 9.49 1.27
CA PHE A 89 8.21 9.59 -0.14
C PHE A 89 6.93 10.39 -0.34
N SER A 90 6.68 10.85 -1.56
CA SER A 90 5.42 11.45 -1.92
C SER A 90 4.63 10.49 -2.80
N PHE A 91 3.30 10.60 -2.77
CA PHE A 91 2.45 9.92 -3.74
C PHE A 91 1.30 10.80 -4.19
N ASN A 92 0.82 10.56 -5.40
CA ASN A 92 -0.37 11.18 -5.94
C ASN A 92 -1.36 10.09 -6.29
N ILE A 93 -2.63 10.29 -5.92
CA ILE A 93 -3.73 9.38 -6.26
C ILE A 93 -4.85 10.20 -6.88
N GLU A 94 -5.18 9.92 -8.15
CA GLU A 94 -6.24 10.63 -8.88
C GLU A 94 -6.11 12.17 -8.82
N GLY A 95 -4.88 12.68 -8.94
CA GLY A 95 -4.58 14.11 -8.87
C GLY A 95 -4.45 14.68 -7.46
N ARG A 96 -4.70 13.89 -6.40
CA ARG A 96 -4.52 14.31 -5.00
C ARG A 96 -3.15 13.90 -4.48
N GLU A 97 -2.34 14.89 -4.16
CA GLU A 97 -0.97 14.72 -3.70
C GLU A 97 -0.86 14.60 -2.17
N PHE A 98 0.03 13.72 -1.73
CA PHE A 98 0.47 13.50 -0.35
C PHE A 98 1.98 13.63 -0.33
N LYS A 99 2.47 14.75 0.22
CA LYS A 99 3.92 15.06 0.30
C LYS A 99 4.54 14.57 1.58
N ASP A 100 5.83 14.26 1.49
CA ASP A 100 6.71 13.94 2.63
C ASP A 100 6.08 12.89 3.56
N PHE A 101 5.49 11.86 2.96
CA PHE A 101 4.82 10.77 3.65
C PHE A 101 5.86 9.85 4.29
N ASP A 102 5.90 9.89 5.61
CA ASP A 102 6.74 9.04 6.44
C ASP A 102 5.88 7.96 7.11
N VAL A 103 6.06 6.71 6.67
CA VAL A 103 5.32 5.54 7.17
C VAL A 103 5.57 5.33 8.66
N TRP A 104 6.80 5.51 9.14
CA TRP A 104 7.17 5.32 10.53
C TRP A 104 6.43 6.30 11.42
N VAL A 105 6.39 7.59 11.04
CA VAL A 105 5.68 8.63 11.78
C VAL A 105 4.18 8.37 11.77
N LYS A 106 3.61 7.99 10.62
CA LYS A 106 2.17 7.71 10.48
C LYS A 106 1.71 6.51 11.29
N ALA A 107 2.50 5.43 11.27
CA ALA A 107 2.18 4.19 11.97
C ALA A 107 2.55 4.21 13.47
N GLY A 108 3.45 5.13 13.86
CA GLY A 108 3.96 5.28 15.21
C GLY A 108 5.09 4.30 15.56
N GLY A 109 5.90 3.91 14.57
CA GLY A 109 7.02 2.98 14.73
C GLY A 109 7.06 1.83 13.70
N PRO A 110 8.04 0.93 13.83
CA PRO A 110 8.21 -0.19 12.90
C PRO A 110 7.19 -1.28 13.18
N ARG A 111 6.85 -2.06 12.14
CA ARG A 111 5.96 -3.23 12.22
C ARG A 111 4.61 -2.89 12.82
N ARG A 112 4.07 -1.72 12.47
CA ARG A 112 2.74 -1.27 12.87
C ARG A 112 1.94 -0.98 11.61
N ALA A 113 0.75 -1.54 11.52
CA ALA A 113 -0.16 -1.27 10.43
C ALA A 113 -0.67 0.18 10.48
N TYR A 114 -0.65 0.84 9.33
CA TYR A 114 -1.30 2.11 9.05
C TYR A 114 -2.13 1.99 7.78
N VAL A 115 -3.25 2.72 7.72
CA VAL A 115 -4.14 2.76 6.56
C VAL A 115 -4.43 4.20 6.21
N GLU A 116 -3.96 4.66 5.06
CA GLU A 116 -4.36 5.95 4.49
C GLU A 116 -5.62 5.75 3.66
N THR A 117 -6.70 6.47 3.97
CA THR A 117 -7.99 6.35 3.28
C THR A 117 -8.26 7.57 2.43
N VAL A 118 -8.45 7.35 1.13
CA VAL A 118 -8.63 8.42 0.13
C VAL A 118 -9.92 8.17 -0.66
N ASN A 119 -10.82 9.17 -0.66
CA ASN A 119 -11.97 9.17 -1.55
C ASN A 119 -11.54 9.72 -2.92
N VAL A 120 -11.86 8.99 -3.97
CA VAL A 120 -11.49 9.32 -5.35
C VAL A 120 -12.68 9.25 -6.29
N ASN A 121 -12.58 9.92 -7.45
CA ASN A 121 -13.56 9.86 -8.51
C ASN A 121 -12.86 9.52 -9.84
N ILE A 122 -13.06 8.29 -10.30
CA ILE A 122 -12.49 7.77 -11.53
C ILE A 122 -13.27 8.34 -12.72
N ALA A 123 -12.57 8.96 -13.66
CA ALA A 123 -13.17 9.63 -14.82
C ALA A 123 -12.67 9.10 -16.18
N ASP A 124 -11.59 8.33 -16.20
CA ASP A 124 -10.89 7.89 -17.41
C ASP A 124 -10.77 6.35 -17.53
N GLY A 125 -11.46 5.61 -16.66
CA GLY A 125 -11.55 4.15 -16.72
C GLY A 125 -10.45 3.41 -15.95
N LYS A 126 -9.69 4.08 -15.09
CA LYS A 126 -8.66 3.45 -14.26
C LYS A 126 -8.39 4.26 -12.99
N LEU A 127 -7.93 3.59 -11.95
CA LEU A 127 -7.26 4.21 -10.81
C LEU A 127 -5.77 4.33 -11.14
N ASP A 128 -5.21 5.52 -11.00
CA ASP A 128 -3.78 5.79 -11.09
C ASP A 128 -3.23 6.33 -9.77
N ILE A 129 -2.10 5.76 -9.36
CA ILE A 129 -1.28 6.23 -8.25
C ILE A 129 0.15 6.39 -8.76
N THR A 130 0.79 7.51 -8.50
CA THR A 130 2.23 7.71 -8.77
C THR A 130 2.98 7.89 -7.47
N PHE A 131 4.21 7.41 -7.43
CA PHE A 131 5.10 7.49 -6.29
C PHE A 131 6.36 8.25 -6.66
N GLU A 132 6.86 9.06 -5.74
CA GLU A 132 8.08 9.85 -5.89
C GLU A 132 8.95 9.68 -4.65
N SER A 133 10.17 9.16 -4.84
CA SER A 133 11.14 8.98 -3.76
C SER A 133 11.58 10.33 -3.18
N GLY A 134 11.66 10.41 -1.85
CA GLY A 134 12.31 11.51 -1.14
C GLY A 134 13.58 11.02 -0.43
N VAL A 135 13.39 10.31 0.69
CA VAL A 135 14.41 9.57 1.43
C VAL A 135 14.07 8.08 1.35
N ASP A 136 15.01 7.27 0.86
CA ASP A 136 14.78 5.86 0.52
C ASP A 136 13.66 5.69 -0.53
N ASN A 137 13.28 4.44 -0.82
CA ASN A 137 12.29 4.10 -1.82
C ASN A 137 10.85 4.19 -1.27
N PRO A 138 9.86 4.53 -2.10
CA PRO A 138 8.45 4.32 -1.77
C PRO A 138 8.16 2.86 -1.47
N GLU A 139 7.19 2.61 -0.59
CA GLU A 139 6.71 1.25 -0.26
C GLU A 139 5.19 1.22 -0.15
N ILE A 140 4.60 0.05 -0.37
CA ILE A 140 3.21 -0.26 0.00
C ILE A 140 3.04 -1.76 0.27
N ASN A 141 2.21 -2.12 1.25
CA ASN A 141 1.90 -3.53 1.54
C ASN A 141 0.57 -3.99 0.94
N GLY A 142 -0.38 -3.07 0.74
CA GLY A 142 -1.65 -3.46 0.13
C GLY A 142 -2.54 -2.30 -0.29
N ILE A 143 -3.48 -2.61 -1.19
CA ILE A 143 -4.42 -1.63 -1.74
C ILE A 143 -5.84 -2.23 -1.73
N GLU A 144 -6.79 -1.58 -1.06
CA GLU A 144 -8.23 -1.87 -1.24
C GLU A 144 -8.90 -0.79 -2.08
N ILE A 145 -9.72 -1.20 -3.04
CA ILE A 145 -10.52 -0.33 -3.90
C ILE A 145 -12.00 -0.70 -3.73
N ILE A 146 -12.75 0.17 -3.06
CA ILE A 146 -14.12 -0.08 -2.62
C ILE A 146 -15.06 0.89 -3.34
N PRO A 147 -16.03 0.43 -4.15
CA PRO A 147 -17.05 1.31 -4.73
C PRO A 147 -17.77 2.11 -3.63
N ALA A 148 -17.89 3.41 -3.82
CA ALA A 148 -18.65 4.30 -2.94
C ALA A 148 -20.01 4.65 -3.59
N PRO A 149 -21.06 4.91 -2.79
CA PRO A 149 -22.37 5.34 -3.30
C PRO A 149 -22.33 6.66 -4.10
#